data_AF-A0A1G4JT12-F1
#
_entry.id   AF-A0A1G4JT12-F1
#
_cell.length_a   1.000
_cell.length_b   1.000
_cell.length_c   1.000
_cell.angle_alpha   90.00
_cell.angle_beta   90.00
_cell.angle_gamma   90.00
#
_symmetry.space_group_name_H-M   'P 1'
#
loop_
_entity.id
_entity.type
_entity.pdbx_description
1 polymer ?
#
loop_
_entity_poly.entity_id
_entity_poly.type
_entity_poly.pdbx_seq_one_letter_code
_entity_poly.pdbx_strand_id
1 'polypeptide(L)' 'MNRFVILTGLFIYYVIWLLLPIFDLENVLLGFPLPSIYAAICPVVLLLIGIFCVVSFLGGLVLCSERHNSKVIK' A
#
# COMPACT_ATOMS: atom_id res chain seq x y z
N MET A 1 25.19 -6.44 -4.52
CA MET A 1 24.20 -7.45 -4.95
C MET A 1 23.32 -7.91 -3.77
N ASN A 2 22.91 -7.01 -2.86
CA ASN A 2 22.29 -7.42 -1.58
C ASN A 2 20.82 -6.96 -1.46
N ARG A 3 20.30 -6.26 -2.47
CA ARG A 3 18.94 -5.70 -2.45
C ARG A 3 17.88 -6.79 -2.30
N PHE A 4 18.12 -7.95 -2.92
CA PHE A 4 17.22 -9.09 -2.87
C PHE A 4 17.13 -9.67 -1.45
N VAL A 5 18.29 -9.89 -0.80
CA VAL A 5 18.34 -10.41 0.58
C VAL A 5 17.67 -9.44 1.56
N ILE A 6 17.87 -8.14 1.38
CA ILE A 6 17.23 -7.10 2.20
C ILE A 6 15.71 -7.12 1.99
N LEU A 7 15.24 -7.16 0.74
CA LEU A 7 13.81 -7.24 0.43
C LEU A 7 13.18 -8.52 0.99
N THR A 8 13.84 -9.66 0.86
CA THR A 8 13.37 -10.94 1.38
C THR A 8 13.31 -10.92 2.91
N GLY A 9 14.31 -10.37 3.59
CA GLY A 9 14.28 -10.23 5.05
C GLY A 9 13.13 -9.33 5.53
N LEU A 10 12.90 -8.21 4.84
CA LEU A 10 11.81 -7.27 5.14
C LEU A 10 10.44 -7.91 4.88
N PHE A 11 10.31 -8.69 3.81
CA PHE A 11 9.10 -9.45 3.52
C PHE A 11 8.80 -10.50 4.60
N ILE A 12 9.79 -11.30 4.99
CA ILE A 12 9.63 -12.32 6.04
C ILE A 12 9.25 -11.66 7.37
N TYR A 13 9.91 -10.57 7.75
CA TYR A 13 9.57 -9.78 8.94
C TYR A 13 8.11 -9.32 8.92
N TYR A 14 7.65 -8.79 7.78
CA TYR A 14 6.28 -8.34 7.61
C TYR A 14 5.27 -9.49 7.66
N VAL A 15 5.57 -10.64 7.07
CA VAL A 15 4.72 -11.85 7.12
C VAL A 15 4.58 -12.36 8.56
N ILE A 16 5.68 -12.42 9.32
CA ILE A 16 5.65 -12.80 10.72
C ILE A 16 4.81 -11.81 11.53
N TRP A 17 4.95 -10.51 11.25
CA TRP A 17 4.18 -9.47 11.92
C TRP A 17 2.68 -9.55 11.60
N LEU A 18 2.30 -9.97 10.38
CA LEU A 18 0.90 -10.22 10.00
C LEU A 18 0.32 -11.47 10.66
N LEU A 19 1.15 -12.46 11.02
CA LEU A 19 0.75 -13.71 11.68
C LEU A 19 0.61 -13.57 13.20
N LEU A 20 1.20 -12.53 13.81
CA LEU A 20 1.12 -12.23 15.23
C LEU A 20 -0.31 -12.25 15.84
N PRO A 21 -1.33 -11.62 15.22
CA PRO A 21 -2.70 -11.63 15.75
C PRO A 21 -3.40 -12.97 15.53
N ILE A 22 -3.00 -13.75 14.51
CA ILE A 22 -3.62 -15.05 14.21
C ILE A 22 -3.34 -16.06 15.33
N PHE A 23 -2.20 -15.91 16.00
CA PHE A 23 -1.74 -16.81 17.06
C PHE A 23 -1.90 -16.21 18.47
N ASP A 24 -2.50 -15.01 18.61
CA ASP A 24 -2.67 -14.31 19.90
C ASP A 24 -1.33 -14.09 20.65
N LEU A 25 -0.22 -13.91 19.91
CA LEU A 25 1.11 -13.71 20.53
C LEU A 25 1.33 -12.30 21.09
N GLU A 26 0.33 -11.43 20.99
CA GLU A 26 0.39 -10.04 21.44
C GLU A 26 0.74 -9.88 22.93
N ASN A 27 0.33 -10.84 23.76
CA ASN A 27 0.61 -10.83 25.20
C ASN A 27 1.91 -11.59 25.58
N VAL A 28 2.45 -12.42 24.67
CA VAL A 28 3.59 -13.33 24.95
C VAL A 28 4.92 -12.70 24.52
N LEU A 29 4.91 -11.93 23.43
CA LEU A 29 6.12 -11.28 22.91
C LEU A 29 6.24 -9.86 23.47
N LEU A 30 6.71 -9.79 24.71
CA LEU A 30 7.06 -8.56 25.42
C LEU A 30 8.26 -7.88 24.71
N GLY A 31 7.99 -7.14 23.63
CA GLY A 31 9.03 -6.50 22.81
C GLY A 31 8.72 -6.32 21.33
N PHE A 32 7.55 -6.75 20.83
CA PHE A 32 7.16 -6.38 19.45
C PHE A 32 6.71 -4.91 19.43
N PRO A 33 7.44 -4.00 18.75
CA PRO A 33 7.30 -2.56 18.98
C PRO A 33 6.01 -1.94 18.38
N LEU A 34 5.25 -2.70 17.59
CA LEU A 34 4.10 -2.17 16.86
C LEU A 34 2.87 -3.07 17.08
N PRO A 35 1.73 -2.49 17.49
CA PRO A 35 0.47 -3.21 17.62
C PRO A 35 0.10 -3.93 16.33
N SER A 36 -0.41 -5.15 16.45
CA SER A 36 -0.75 -5.98 15.30
C SER A 36 -1.77 -5.36 14.35
N ILE A 37 -2.59 -4.43 14.86
CA ILE A 37 -3.61 -3.70 14.10
C ILE A 37 -2.97 -2.95 12.91
N TYR A 38 -1.75 -2.43 13.08
CA TYR A 38 -1.05 -1.69 12.03
C TYR A 38 -0.62 -2.58 10.85
N ALA A 39 -0.36 -3.87 11.09
CA ALA A 39 -0.01 -4.82 10.02
C ALA A 39 -1.15 -4.98 9.01
N ALA A 40 -2.41 -4.91 9.45
CA ALA A 40 -3.58 -4.95 8.58
C ALA A 40 -3.91 -3.59 7.94
N ILE A 41 -3.58 -2.48 8.61
CA ILE A 41 -3.85 -1.12 8.09
C ILE A 41 -2.89 -0.73 6.97
N CYS A 42 -1.59 -1.07 7.08
CA CYS A 42 -0.58 -0.78 6.07
C CYS A 42 -1.00 -1.12 4.62
N PRO A 43 -1.45 -2.36 4.30
CA PRO A 43 -1.80 -2.73 2.94
C PRO A 43 -3.07 -2.03 2.46
N VAL A 44 -4.04 -1.78 3.35
CA VAL A 44 -5.27 -1.06 3.03
C VAL A 44 -4.97 0.38 2.62
N VAL A 45 -4.14 1.09 3.39
CA VAL A 45 -3.73 2.47 3.09
C VAL A 45 -2.94 2.52 1.77
N LEU A 46 -2.03 1.57 1.56
CA LEU A 46 -1.24 1.48 0.33
C LEU A 46 -2.15 1.30 -0.90
N LEU A 47 -3.16 0.43 -0.80
CA LEU A 47 -4.13 0.17 -1.85
C LEU A 47 -4.97 1.43 -2.13
N LEU A 48 -5.44 2.11 -1.08
CA LEU A 48 -6.25 3.33 -1.19
C LEU A 48 -5.47 4.46 -1.88
N ILE A 49 -4.19 4.65 -1.52
CA ILE A 49 -3.29 5.62 -2.18
C ILE A 49 -3.07 5.24 -3.65
N GLY A 50 -2.85 3.96 -3.94
CA GLY A 50 -2.67 3.46 -5.30
C GLY A 50 -3.89 3.75 -6.18
N ILE A 51 -5.09 3.38 -5.71
CA ILE A 51 -6.35 3.66 -6.42
C ILE A 51 -6.53 5.16 -6.59
N PHE A 52 -6.34 5.95 -5.54
CA PHE A 52 -6.49 7.40 -5.60
C PHE A 52 -5.58 8.02 -6.66
N CYS A 53 -4.33 7.56 -6.75
CA CYS A 53 -3.38 8.00 -7.77
C CYS A 53 -3.86 7.66 -9.18
N VAL A 54 -4.30 6.42 -9.41
CA VAL A 54 -4.81 5.96 -10.72
C VAL A 54 -6.07 6.74 -11.14
N VAL A 55 -7.02 6.90 -10.23
CA VAL A 55 -8.28 7.62 -10.49
C VAL A 55 -8.01 9.09 -10.79
N SER A 56 -7.13 9.74 -10.03
CA SER A 56 -6.75 11.14 -10.24
C SER A 56 -6.10 11.34 -11.62
N PHE A 57 -5.18 10.46 -12.00
CA PHE A 57 -4.55 10.49 -13.31
C PHE A 57 -5.55 10.30 -14.45
N LEU A 58 -6.44 9.30 -14.32
CA LEU A 58 -7.46 9.03 -15.32
C LEU A 58 -8.45 10.19 -15.46
N GLY A 59 -8.90 10.78 -14.35
CA GLY A 59 -9.75 11.98 -14.35
C GLY A 59 -9.07 13.16 -15.05
N GLY A 60 -7.78 13.37 -14.80
CA GLY A 60 -6.98 14.38 -15.51
C GLY A 60 -6.93 14.16 -17.02
N LEU A 61 -6.75 12.91 -17.46
CA LEU A 61 -6.75 12.56 -18.88
C LEU A 61 -8.10 12.82 -19.56
N VAL A 62 -9.21 12.47 -18.90
CA VAL A 62 -10.56 12.71 -19.42
C VAL A 62 -10.81 14.20 -19.63
N LEU A 63 -10.48 15.04 -18.64
CA LEU A 63 -10.63 16.49 -18.75
C LEU A 63 -9.75 17.09 -19.85
N CYS A 64 -8.55 16.53 -20.06
CA CYS A 64 -7.64 16.97 -21.11
C CYS A 64 -8.18 16.61 -22.50
N SER A 65 -8.75 15.41 -22.65
CA SER A 65 -9.38 14.93 -23.88
C SER A 65 -10.58 15.80 -24.29
N GLU A 66 -11.46 16.14 -23.33
CA GLU A 66 -12.61 17.02 -23.55
C GLU A 66 -12.18 18.42 -24.04
N ARG A 67 -11.14 19.01 -23.41
CA ARG A 67 -10.60 20.30 -23.86
C ARG A 67 -9.97 20.25 -25.25
N HIS A 68 -9.31 19.14 -25.60
CA HIS A 68 -8.72 18.97 -26.93
C HIS A 68 -9.82 18.84 -27.99
N ASN A 69 -10.86 18.02 -27.75
CA ASN A 69 -11.97 17.84 -28.68
C ASN A 69 -12.74 19.16 -28.94
N SER A 70 -13.01 19.95 -27.89
CA SER A 70 -13.66 21.26 -28.02
C SER A 70 -12.86 22.27 -28.85
N LYS A 71 -11.52 22.23 -28.80
CA LYS A 71 -10.66 23.08 -29.64
C LYS A 71 -10.60 22.65 -31.10
N VAL A 72 -10.90 21.39 -31.43
CA VAL A 72 -10.87 20.87 -32.80
C VAL A 72 -12.17 21.17 -33.56
N ILE A 73 -13.28 21.35 -32.84
CA ILE A 73 -14.62 21.58 -33.43
C ILE A 73 -14.90 23.08 -33.67
N LYS A 74 -14.13 24.00 -33.06
CA LYS A 74 -14.30 25.45 -33.18
C LYS A 74 -13.27 26.06 -34.12
#